data_AF-A0A7X9DJ50-F1
#
_entry.id   AF-A0A7X9DJ50-F1
#
_cell.length_a   1.000
_cell.length_b   1.000
_cell.length_c   1.000
_cell.angle_alpha   90.00
_cell.angle_beta   90.00
_cell.angle_gamma   90.00
#
_symmetry.space_group_name_H-M   'P 1'
#
loop_
_entity.id
_entity.type
_entity.pdbx_description
1 polymer ?
#
loop_
_entity_poly.entity_id
_entity_poly.type
_entity_poly.pdbx_seq_one_letter_code
_entity_poly.pdbx_strand_id
1 'polypeptide(L)'
;MKQIHDNSLSVYGGNVVTKQVLIMELLRLKKAFPAITNDFVDILAEMVIRERFTEQRLHDAIDHLIKTYEYQHPTVASVLKYDKRVQFHSYADMCDMVDKYGSGVWEIYQKVRLQGQSKPVWVKKSDIETYNLKHLLYEEK
;
A
#
# COMPACT_ATOMS: atom_id res chain seq x y z
N MET A 1 9.38 14.09 -0.34
CA MET A 1 9.96 13.16 0.65
C MET A 1 8.82 12.40 1.29
N LYS A 2 8.80 11.06 1.21
CA LYS A 2 7.79 10.25 1.92
C LYS A 2 8.17 10.23 3.40
N GLN A 3 7.50 11.03 4.22
CA GLN A 3 7.70 10.99 5.67
C GLN A 3 7.08 9.71 6.23
N ILE A 4 7.89 8.93 6.97
CA ILE A 4 7.45 7.76 7.72
C ILE A 4 6.96 8.26 9.06
N HIS A 5 5.71 8.70 9.13
CA HIS A 5 4.98 8.68 10.39
C HIS A 5 4.37 7.28 10.48
N ASP A 6 4.74 6.49 11.50
CA ASP A 6 4.16 5.17 11.86
C ASP A 6 4.89 3.89 11.42
N ASN A 7 6.23 3.90 11.30
CA ASN A 7 7.06 2.71 11.00
C ASN A 7 6.53 1.79 9.89
N SER A 8 5.78 2.35 8.94
CA SER A 8 5.09 1.61 7.89
C SER A 8 5.22 2.32 6.56
N LEU A 9 5.25 1.54 5.49
CA LEU A 9 5.44 2.02 4.12
C LEU A 9 4.41 1.32 3.23
N SER A 10 3.80 2.11 2.35
CA SER A 10 2.94 1.57 1.29
C SER A 10 3.74 0.58 0.44
N VAL A 11 3.16 -0.59 0.18
CA VAL A 11 3.75 -1.63 -0.68
C VAL A 11 3.69 -1.24 -2.16
N TYR A 12 2.91 -0.22 -2.50
CA TYR A 12 2.69 0.22 -3.86
C TYR A 12 3.84 1.14 -4.32
N GLY A 13 4.69 0.60 -5.19
CA GLY A 13 5.65 1.37 -5.98
C GLY A 13 5.38 1.26 -7.49
N GLY A 14 6.24 1.89 -8.28
CA GLY A 14 6.14 1.91 -9.74
C GLY A 14 5.41 3.15 -10.29
N ASN A 15 4.88 3.02 -11.51
CA ASN A 15 4.32 4.13 -12.26
C ASN A 15 2.95 4.55 -11.72
N VAL A 16 2.67 5.85 -11.80
CA VAL A 16 1.34 6.41 -11.56
C VAL A 16 0.37 5.82 -12.58
N VAL A 17 -0.88 5.64 -12.15
CA VAL A 17 -1.95 5.10 -12.99
C VAL A 17 -2.04 5.79 -14.35
N THR A 18 -2.07 4.99 -15.41
CA THR A 18 -2.30 5.51 -16.76
C THR A 18 -3.76 5.89 -16.97
N LYS A 19 -4.04 6.80 -17.92
CA LYS A 19 -5.42 7.20 -18.25
C LYS A 19 -6.30 6.00 -18.65
N GLN A 20 -5.73 5.06 -19.39
CA GLN A 20 -6.45 3.87 -19.84
C GLN A 20 -6.86 2.98 -18.67
N VAL A 21 -5.92 2.68 -17.77
CA VAL A 21 -6.21 1.87 -16.57
C VAL A 21 -7.19 2.58 -15.65
N LEU A 22 -7.04 3.89 -15.45
CA LEU A 22 -7.97 4.70 -14.67
C LEU A 22 -9.41 4.56 -15.18
N ILE A 23 -9.63 4.74 -16.48
CA ILE A 23 -10.96 4.62 -17.09
C ILE A 23 -11.53 3.21 -16.89
N MET A 24 -10.73 2.17 -17.12
CA MET A 24 -11.15 0.78 -16.96
C MET A 24 -11.60 0.47 -15.53
N GLU A 25 -10.84 0.93 -14.54
CA GLU A 25 -11.15 0.73 -13.12
C GLU A 25 -12.40 1.50 -12.68
N LEU A 26 -12.55 2.76 -13.13
CA LEU A 26 -13.74 3.56 -12.84
C LEU A 26 -15.00 2.98 -13.50
N LEU A 27 -14.88 2.43 -14.72
CA LEU A 27 -15.98 1.69 -15.35
C LEU A 27 -16.36 0.43 -14.58
N ARG A 28 -15.38 -0.29 -14.02
CA ARG A 28 -15.64 -1.45 -13.16
C ARG A 28 -16.39 -1.04 -11.90
N LEU A 29 -15.98 0.07 -11.27
CA LEU A 29 -16.66 0.64 -10.12
C LEU A 29 -18.12 1.00 -10.43
N LYS A 30 -18.40 1.68 -11.54
CA LYS A 30 -19.77 2.03 -11.96
C LYS A 30 -20.65 0.80 -12.20
N LYS A 31 -20.08 -0.27 -12.76
CA LYS A 31 -20.81 -1.54 -12.96
C LYS A 31 -21.15 -2.22 -11.64
N ALA A 32 -20.24 -2.17 -10.66
CA ALA A 32 -20.46 -2.76 -9.34
C ALA A 32 -21.43 -1.94 -8.47
N PHE A 33 -21.44 -0.61 -8.63
CA PHE A 33 -22.31 0.31 -7.88
C PHE A 33 -23.12 1.18 -8.84
N PRO A 34 -24.22 0.67 -9.44
CA PRO A 34 -24.97 1.39 -10.48
C PRO A 34 -25.55 2.74 -10.05
N ALA A 35 -25.67 2.97 -8.74
CA ALA A 35 -26.22 4.19 -8.16
C ALA A 35 -25.20 5.35 -8.02
N ILE A 36 -23.93 5.14 -8.40
CA ILE A 36 -22.93 6.21 -8.37
C ILE A 36 -23.08 7.14 -9.58
N THR A 37 -23.01 8.45 -9.34
CA THR A 37 -23.17 9.49 -10.37
C THR A 37 -21.91 9.67 -11.20
N ASN A 38 -22.03 10.36 -12.34
CA ASN A 38 -20.87 10.75 -13.15
C ASN A 38 -19.96 11.72 -12.37
N ASP A 39 -20.55 12.71 -11.69
CA ASP A 39 -19.81 13.69 -10.89
C ASP A 39 -18.96 13.03 -9.80
N PHE A 40 -19.46 11.96 -9.17
CA PHE A 40 -18.68 11.17 -8.22
C PHE A 40 -17.43 10.56 -8.86
N VAL A 41 -17.58 10.00 -10.04
CA VAL A 41 -16.50 9.34 -10.79
C VAL A 41 -15.46 10.36 -11.27
N ASP A 42 -15.91 11.54 -11.70
CA ASP A 42 -15.03 12.63 -12.13
C ASP A 42 -14.18 13.14 -10.95
N ILE A 43 -14.80 13.39 -9.79
CA ILE A 43 -14.08 13.76 -8.57
C ILE A 43 -13.11 12.66 -8.15
N LEU A 44 -13.52 11.39 -8.18
CA LEU A 44 -12.63 10.28 -7.82
C LEU A 44 -11.42 10.21 -8.76
N ALA A 45 -11.62 10.42 -10.07
CA ALA A 45 -10.55 10.43 -11.06
C ALA A 45 -9.52 11.53 -10.77
N GLU A 46 -9.97 12.76 -10.50
CA GLU A 46 -9.11 13.88 -10.13
C GLU A 46 -8.28 13.58 -8.89
N MET A 47 -8.92 13.01 -7.86
CA MET A 47 -8.27 12.70 -6.59
C MET A 47 -7.23 11.59 -6.72
N VAL A 48 -7.54 10.53 -7.47
CA VAL A 48 -6.63 9.41 -7.76
C VAL A 48 -5.36 9.91 -8.48
N ILE A 49 -5.52 10.82 -9.45
CA ILE A 49 -4.38 11.46 -10.14
C ILE A 49 -3.60 12.34 -9.18
N ARG A 50 -4.28 13.17 -8.38
CA ARG A 50 -3.66 14.11 -7.43
C ARG A 50 -2.85 13.38 -6.36
N GLU A 51 -3.35 12.26 -5.86
CA GLU A 51 -2.68 11.42 -4.86
C GLU A 51 -1.66 10.45 -5.46
N ARG A 52 -1.47 10.47 -6.79
CA ARG A 52 -0.50 9.65 -7.52
C ARG A 52 -0.65 8.16 -7.21
N PHE A 53 -1.88 7.66 -7.22
CA PHE A 53 -2.14 6.23 -7.13
C PHE A 53 -1.39 5.48 -8.23
N THR A 54 -0.80 4.34 -7.86
CA THR A 54 -0.30 3.38 -8.85
C THR A 54 -1.46 2.57 -9.41
N GLU A 55 -1.25 1.93 -10.56
CA GLU A 55 -2.25 1.03 -11.17
C GLU A 55 -2.69 -0.07 -10.20
N GLN A 56 -1.72 -0.72 -9.55
CA GLN A 56 -2.00 -1.78 -8.58
C GLN A 56 -2.77 -1.27 -7.36
N ARG A 57 -2.43 -0.07 -6.86
CA ARG A 57 -3.13 0.52 -5.70
C ARG A 57 -4.59 0.80 -6.04
N LEU A 58 -4.84 1.38 -7.22
CA LEU A 58 -6.21 1.66 -7.66
C LEU A 58 -7.00 0.36 -7.84
N HIS A 59 -6.41 -0.62 -8.54
CA HIS A 59 -7.03 -1.91 -8.76
C HIS A 59 -7.44 -2.58 -7.46
N ASP A 60 -6.50 -2.71 -6.51
CA ASP A 60 -6.75 -3.33 -5.21
C ASP A 60 -7.76 -2.54 -4.37
N ALA A 61 -7.74 -1.20 -4.44
CA ALA A 61 -8.71 -0.35 -3.73
C ALA A 61 -10.14 -0.60 -4.20
N ILE A 62 -10.34 -0.64 -5.52
CA ILE A 62 -11.64 -0.92 -6.11
C ILE A 62 -12.07 -2.36 -5.81
N ASP A 63 -11.15 -3.33 -5.91
CA ASP A 63 -11.43 -4.72 -5.60
C ASP A 63 -11.85 -4.93 -4.15
N HIS A 64 -11.13 -4.30 -3.23
CA HIS A 64 -11.48 -4.33 -1.81
C HIS A 64 -12.85 -3.72 -1.58
N LEU A 65 -13.12 -2.53 -2.15
CA LEU A 65 -14.41 -1.87 -2.02
C LEU A 65 -15.55 -2.75 -2.53
N ILE A 66 -15.43 -3.36 -3.71
CA ILE A 66 -16.46 -4.26 -4.27
C ILE A 66 -16.72 -5.45 -3.34
N LYS A 67 -15.68 -6.00 -2.70
CA LYS A 67 -15.78 -7.18 -1.84
C LYS A 67 -16.31 -6.90 -0.45
N THR A 68 -16.00 -5.73 0.12
CA THR A 68 -16.25 -5.46 1.55
C THR A 68 -17.30 -4.41 1.83
N TYR A 69 -17.69 -3.61 0.83
CA TYR A 69 -18.54 -2.45 1.08
C TYR A 69 -20.01 -2.86 1.17
N GLU A 70 -20.57 -2.75 2.36
CA GLU A 70 -21.94 -3.21 2.68
C GLU A 70 -23.03 -2.20 2.25
N TYR A 71 -22.67 -0.93 2.01
CA TYR A 71 -23.60 0.13 1.65
C TYR A 71 -23.65 0.39 0.14
N GLN A 72 -24.79 0.83 -0.40
CA GLN A 72 -24.92 1.02 -1.86
C GLN A 72 -24.18 2.25 -2.41
N HIS A 73 -23.74 3.17 -1.55
CA HIS A 73 -23.15 4.45 -1.94
C HIS A 73 -21.74 4.64 -1.36
N PRO A 74 -20.68 4.20 -2.07
CA PRO A 74 -19.32 4.45 -1.64
C PRO A 74 -18.98 5.94 -1.64
N THR A 75 -18.11 6.35 -0.72
CA THR A 75 -17.55 7.72 -0.68
C THR A 75 -16.20 7.76 -1.38
N VAL A 76 -15.77 8.92 -1.87
CA VAL A 76 -14.44 9.09 -2.48
C VAL A 76 -13.34 8.65 -1.48
N ALA A 77 -13.51 9.01 -0.21
CA ALA A 77 -12.61 8.59 0.86
C ALA A 77 -12.54 7.07 1.04
N SER A 78 -13.62 6.33 0.75
CA SER A 78 -13.62 4.85 0.86
C SER A 78 -12.65 4.18 -0.11
N VAL A 79 -12.37 4.83 -1.25
CA VAL A 79 -11.36 4.38 -2.22
C VAL A 79 -9.99 4.93 -1.84
N LEU A 80 -9.89 6.24 -1.56
CA LEU A 80 -8.59 6.90 -1.37
C LEU A 80 -7.85 6.45 -0.10
N LYS A 81 -8.58 6.10 0.96
CA LYS A 81 -7.99 5.62 2.21
C LYS A 81 -7.33 4.25 2.06
N TYR A 82 -7.62 3.53 0.98
CA TYR A 82 -7.07 2.20 0.77
C TYR A 82 -5.57 2.27 0.51
N ASP A 83 -4.83 1.54 1.34
CA ASP A 83 -3.39 1.39 1.22
C ASP A 83 -2.99 0.07 1.90
N LYS A 84 -2.19 -0.75 1.23
CA LYS A 84 -1.54 -1.90 1.84
C LYS A 84 -0.19 -1.41 2.33
N ARG A 85 0.05 -1.54 3.63
CA ARG A 85 1.30 -1.11 4.26
C ARG A 85 2.00 -2.29 4.90
N VAL A 86 3.32 -2.29 4.81
CA VAL A 86 4.18 -3.21 5.54
C VAL A 86 4.78 -2.49 6.72
N GLN A 87 4.94 -3.19 7.84
CA GLN A 87 5.61 -2.68 9.02
C GLN A 87 7.12 -2.91 8.94
N PHE A 88 7.87 -1.95 9.44
CA PHE A 88 9.31 -1.96 9.55
C PHE A 88 9.69 -1.78 11.01
N HIS A 89 10.75 -2.46 11.42
CA HIS A 89 11.25 -2.41 12.78
C HIS A 89 12.65 -1.80 12.78
N SER A 90 12.88 -0.85 13.66
CA SER A 90 14.22 -0.36 13.96
C SER A 90 15.01 -1.43 14.73
N TYR A 91 16.31 -1.22 14.87
CA TYR A 91 17.14 -2.11 15.69
C TYR A 91 16.64 -2.19 17.14
N ALA A 92 16.18 -1.06 17.71
CA ALA A 92 15.62 -1.03 19.06
C ALA A 92 14.35 -1.89 19.15
N ASP A 93 13.43 -1.74 18.18
CA ASP A 93 12.20 -2.56 18.12
C ASP A 93 12.51 -4.06 18.00
N MET A 94 13.60 -4.41 17.29
CA MET A 94 14.06 -5.79 17.18
C MET A 94 14.64 -6.32 18.49
N CYS A 95 15.42 -5.51 19.22
CA CYS A 95 15.90 -5.87 20.56
C CYS A 95 14.73 -6.13 21.51
N ASP A 96 13.73 -5.24 21.54
CA ASP A 96 12.54 -5.41 22.37
C ASP A 96 11.76 -6.70 22.02
N MET A 97 11.68 -7.04 20.72
CA MET A 97 11.06 -8.29 20.29
C MET A 97 11.88 -9.53 20.67
N VAL A 98 13.21 -9.45 20.64
CA VAL A 98 14.09 -10.55 21.06
C VAL A 98 13.98 -10.77 22.56
N ASP A 99 13.92 -9.71 23.36
CA ASP A 99 13.73 -9.80 24.80
C ASP A 99 12.37 -10.44 25.15
N LYS A 100 11.35 -10.20 24.32
CA LYS A 100 10.00 -10.74 24.53
C LYS A 100 9.77 -12.17 24.00
N TYR A 101 10.35 -12.50 22.85
CA TYR A 101 10.04 -13.74 22.10
C TYR A 101 11.26 -14.65 21.87
N GLY A 102 12.45 -14.23 22.30
CA GLY A 102 13.71 -14.96 22.14
C GLY A 102 14.46 -14.64 20.85
N SER A 103 15.69 -15.18 20.75
CA SER A 103 16.63 -14.90 19.65
C SER A 103 16.17 -15.40 18.27
N GLY A 104 15.22 -16.33 18.20
CA GLY A 104 14.66 -16.83 16.94
C GLY A 104 13.98 -15.76 16.08
N VAL A 105 13.66 -14.59 16.65
CA VAL A 105 13.13 -13.44 15.90
C VAL A 105 14.07 -13.03 14.76
N TRP A 106 15.39 -13.10 14.94
CA TRP A 106 16.35 -12.72 13.89
C TRP A 106 16.27 -13.61 12.64
N GLU A 107 15.75 -14.83 12.74
CA GLU A 107 15.60 -15.73 11.59
C GLU A 107 14.36 -15.41 10.75
N ILE A 108 13.33 -14.80 11.36
CA ILE A 108 12.05 -14.48 10.73
C ILE A 108 12.12 -13.14 9.99
N TYR A 109 12.97 -12.23 10.46
CA TYR A 109 13.13 -10.89 9.92
C TYR A 109 14.38 -10.77 9.05
N GLN A 110 14.31 -9.90 8.06
CA GLN A 110 15.40 -9.56 7.16
C GLN A 110 15.74 -8.09 7.30
N LYS A 111 17.03 -7.79 7.45
CA LYS A 111 17.56 -6.44 7.45
C LYS A 111 17.56 -5.91 6.02
N VAL A 112 16.98 -4.73 5.82
CA VAL A 112 16.82 -4.09 4.51
C VAL A 112 17.08 -2.58 4.62
N ARG A 113 17.53 -1.96 3.53
CA ARG A 113 17.60 -0.50 3.42
C ARG A 113 16.47 0.01 2.55
N LEU A 114 15.69 0.95 3.10
CA LEU A 114 14.68 1.67 2.36
C LEU A 114 15.30 2.82 1.56
N GLN A 115 14.80 3.03 0.35
CA GLN A 115 15.24 4.13 -0.49
C GLN A 115 15.04 5.48 0.22
N GLY A 116 16.13 6.23 0.39
CA GLY A 116 16.11 7.54 1.07
C GLY A 116 16.27 7.50 2.59
N GLN A 117 16.47 6.33 3.20
CA GLN A 117 16.88 6.21 4.60
C GLN A 117 18.36 5.86 4.75
N SER A 118 19.01 6.47 5.73
CA SER A 118 20.41 6.20 6.08
C SER A 118 20.58 4.95 6.95
N LYS A 119 19.57 4.63 7.77
CA LYS A 119 19.60 3.50 8.70
C LYS A 119 18.86 2.30 8.12
N PRO A 120 19.38 1.08 8.31
CA PRO A 120 18.67 -0.13 7.95
C PRO A 120 17.49 -0.38 8.91
N VAL A 121 16.48 -1.07 8.39
CA VAL A 121 15.29 -1.51 9.12
C VAL A 121 15.08 -3.00 8.91
N TRP A 122 14.25 -3.63 9.73
CA TRP A 122 13.93 -5.05 9.66
C TRP A 122 12.49 -5.25 9.20
N VAL A 123 12.31 -6.17 8.27
CA VAL A 123 11.00 -6.54 7.70
C VAL A 123 10.83 -8.04 7.79
N LYS A 124 9.61 -8.50 8.02
CA LYS A 124 9.32 -9.92 8.04
C LYS A 124 9.56 -10.54 6.66
N LYS A 125 10.31 -11.64 6.59
CA LYS A 125 10.64 -12.32 5.32
C LYS A 125 9.39 -12.68 4.52
N SER A 126 8.34 -13.17 5.20
CA SER A 126 7.05 -13.49 4.58
C SER A 126 6.41 -12.31 3.87
N ASP A 127 6.56 -11.09 4.39
CA ASP A 127 5.91 -9.90 3.86
C ASP A 127 6.67 -9.38 2.64
N ILE A 128 8.00 -9.53 2.62
CA ILE A 128 8.83 -9.23 1.45
C ILE A 128 8.41 -10.10 0.26
N GLU A 129 8.21 -11.40 0.49
CA GLU A 129 7.76 -12.34 -0.52
C GLU A 129 6.31 -12.08 -0.96
N THR A 130 5.40 -11.93 0.00
CA THR A 130 3.96 -11.75 -0.25
C THR A 130 3.67 -10.47 -1.04
N TYR A 131 4.37 -9.37 -0.72
CA TYR A 131 4.13 -8.07 -1.35
C TYR A 131 5.18 -7.69 -2.40
N ASN A 132 6.07 -8.62 -2.76
CA ASN A 132 7.16 -8.41 -3.72
C ASN A 132 7.88 -7.05 -3.53
N LEU A 133 8.32 -6.80 -2.29
CA LEU A 133 8.86 -5.50 -1.88
C LEU A 133 10.23 -5.19 -2.50
N LYS A 134 10.81 -6.08 -3.33
CA LYS A 134 12.15 -5.96 -3.92
C LYS A 134 12.43 -4.60 -4.56
N HIS A 135 11.42 -3.94 -5.10
CA HIS A 135 11.52 -2.61 -5.71
C HIS A 135 11.73 -1.46 -4.70
N LEU A 136 11.48 -1.70 -3.41
CA LEU A 136 11.63 -0.74 -2.30
C LEU A 136 12.90 -0.99 -1.46
N LEU A 137 13.58 -2.12 -1.69
CA LEU A 137 14.69 -2.60 -0.88
C LEU A 137 15.99 -2.52 -1.66
N TYR A 138 17.06 -2.07 -1.00
CA TYR A 138 18.43 -2.34 -1.44
C TYR A 138 18.99 -3.52 -0.63
N GLU A 139 19.48 -4.55 -1.32
CA GLU A 139 20.29 -5.59 -0.70
C GLU A 139 21.69 -5.04 -0.41
N GLU A 140 22.14 -5.16 0.85
CA GLU A 140 23.58 -5.04 1.16
C GLU A 140 24.25 -6.30 0.58
N LYS A 141 25.12 -6.12 -0.42
CA LYS A 141 26.10 -7.14 -0.83
C LYS A 141 27.14 -7.33 0.26
#